data_AF-A0A423PL55-F1
#
_entry.id   AF-A0A423PL55-F1
#
_cell.length_a   1.000
_cell.length_b   1.000
_cell.length_c   1.000
_cell.angle_alpha   90.00
_cell.angle_beta   90.00
_cell.angle_gamma   90.00
#
_symmetry.space_group_name_H-M   'P 1'
#
loop_
_entity.id
_entity.type
_entity.pdbx_description
1 polymer ?
#
loop_
_entity_poly.entity_id
_entity_poly.type
_entity_poly.pdbx_seq_one_letter_code
_entity_poly.pdbx_strand_id
1 'polypeptide(L)'
;MQHPISYWRMFIAVTAGVVVGNIILTILWGVVGTMAVGAFVNALDFDFGGTPGSSVTSGREYRQQRQEERNQSPGIPQSAARPSIEQSLRDQRQNTPTGRKLYVQCRTWRIQYNSSPSDARRAGRDRACNAYRAYIESGRAP
;
A
#
# COMPACT_ATOMS: atom_id res chain seq x y z
N MET A 1 -6.34 -5.11 64.35
CA MET A 1 -5.68 -6.06 63.43
C MET A 1 -5.28 -5.29 62.18
N GLN A 2 -4.00 -4.95 62.02
CA GLN A 2 -3.49 -4.20 60.87
C GLN A 2 -3.05 -5.22 59.80
N HIS A 3 -3.75 -5.29 58.67
CA HIS A 3 -3.32 -6.13 57.55
C HIS A 3 -2.08 -5.49 56.90
N PRO A 4 -0.94 -6.21 56.80
CA PRO A 4 0.23 -5.69 56.13
C PRO A 4 -0.11 -5.48 54.65
N ILE A 5 -0.06 -4.21 54.20
CA ILE A 5 -0.27 -3.86 52.80
C ILE A 5 0.85 -4.51 52.00
N SER A 6 0.51 -5.58 51.29
CA SER A 6 1.47 -6.28 50.43
C SER A 6 1.73 -5.44 49.19
N TYR A 7 2.83 -4.68 49.19
CA TYR A 7 3.30 -3.88 48.06
C TYR A 7 3.38 -4.67 46.74
N TRP A 8 3.66 -5.97 46.83
CA TRP A 8 3.62 -6.90 45.71
C TRP A 8 2.24 -6.96 45.00
N ARG A 9 1.15 -6.90 45.77
CA ARG A 9 -0.22 -6.93 45.22
C ARG A 9 -0.57 -5.61 44.52
N MET A 10 -0.10 -4.48 45.06
CA MET A 10 -0.23 -3.18 44.37
C MET A 10 0.56 -3.17 43.05
N PHE A 11 1.79 -3.69 43.05
CA PHE A 11 2.61 -3.76 41.84
C PHE A 11 1.92 -4.59 40.75
N ILE A 12 1.40 -5.79 41.08
CA ILE A 12 0.67 -6.63 40.12
C ILE A 12 -0.57 -5.90 39.59
N ALA A 13 -1.35 -5.23 40.46
CA ALA A 13 -2.56 -4.54 40.04
C ALA A 13 -2.27 -3.39 39.05
N VAL A 14 -1.24 -2.58 39.32
CA VAL A 14 -0.83 -1.48 38.43
C VAL A 14 -0.32 -2.04 37.10
N THR A 15 0.53 -3.07 37.14
CA THR A 15 1.10 -3.66 35.92
C THR A 15 0.01 -4.30 35.06
N ALA A 16 -0.93 -5.02 35.67
CA ALA A 16 -2.09 -5.59 34.99
C ALA A 16 -2.96 -4.50 34.33
N GLY A 17 -3.19 -3.38 35.04
CA GLY A 17 -3.93 -2.24 34.49
C GLY A 17 -3.27 -1.64 33.26
N VAL A 18 -1.94 -1.45 33.27
CA VAL A 18 -1.18 -0.94 32.12
C VAL A 18 -1.24 -1.90 30.93
N VAL A 19 -1.09 -3.20 31.16
CA VAL A 19 -1.16 -4.21 30.11
C VAL A 19 -2.54 -4.26 29.48
N VAL A 20 -3.60 -4.31 30.29
CA VAL A 20 -5.00 -4.32 29.80
C VAL A 20 -5.31 -3.04 29.04
N GLY A 21 -4.90 -1.88 29.56
CA GLY A 21 -5.07 -0.59 28.88
C GLY A 21 -4.37 -0.55 27.51
N ASN A 22 -3.15 -1.08 27.42
CA ASN A 22 -2.40 -1.15 26.17
C ASN A 22 -3.07 -2.09 25.15
N ILE A 23 -3.56 -3.25 25.60
CA ILE A 23 -4.30 -4.20 24.73
C ILE A 23 -5.57 -3.52 24.17
N ILE A 24 -6.36 -2.87 25.02
CA ILE A 24 -7.59 -2.17 24.58
C ILE A 24 -7.27 -1.06 23.58
N LEU A 25 -6.22 -0.26 23.86
CA LEU A 25 -5.78 0.79 22.96
C LEU A 25 -5.34 0.22 21.60
N THR A 26 -4.62 -0.91 21.61
CA THR A 26 -4.17 -1.60 20.40
C THR A 26 -5.35 -2.14 19.59
N ILE A 27 -6.37 -2.70 20.25
CA ILE A 27 -7.60 -3.17 19.59
C ILE A 27 -8.36 -1.98 18.98
N LEU A 28 -8.48 -0.85 19.68
CA LEU A 28 -9.12 0.36 19.16
C LEU A 28 -8.41 0.89 17.90
N TRP A 29 -7.08 0.98 17.92
CA TRP A 29 -6.30 1.32 16.73
C TRP A 29 -6.42 0.27 15.63
N GLY A 30 -6.53 -1.00 16.00
CA GLY A 30 -6.81 -2.11 15.09
C GLY A 30 -8.15 -1.94 14.37
N VAL A 31 -9.22 -1.61 15.09
CA VAL A 31 -10.57 -1.37 14.51
C VAL A 31 -10.61 -0.11 13.65
N VAL A 32 -9.98 0.98 14.07
CA VAL A 32 -9.83 2.18 13.24
C VAL A 32 -8.99 1.88 11.99
N GLY A 33 -7.95 1.06 12.16
CA GLY A 33 -7.12 0.54 11.08
C GLY A 33 -7.91 -0.36 10.12
N THR A 34 -8.79 -1.22 10.61
CA THR A 34 -9.63 -2.08 9.76
C THR A 34 -10.74 -1.31 9.05
N MET A 35 -11.21 -0.18 9.57
CA MET A 35 -12.09 0.73 8.79
C MET A 35 -11.32 1.44 7.68
N ALA A 36 -10.07 1.83 7.93
CA ALA A 36 -9.19 2.38 6.90
C ALA A 36 -8.80 1.32 5.86
N VAL A 37 -8.57 0.06 6.26
CA VAL A 37 -8.20 -1.04 5.37
C VAL A 37 -9.42 -1.68 4.70
N GLY A 38 -10.60 -1.71 5.31
CA GLY A 38 -11.84 -2.26 4.75
C GLY A 38 -12.30 -1.50 3.51
N ALA A 39 -12.07 -0.18 3.45
CA ALA A 39 -12.25 0.61 2.23
C ALA A 39 -11.22 0.28 1.12
N PHE A 40 -10.05 -0.26 1.48
CA PHE A 40 -9.03 -0.72 0.52
C PHE A 40 -9.21 -2.20 0.14
N VAL A 41 -9.70 -3.08 1.02
CA VAL A 41 -9.94 -4.50 0.72
C VAL A 41 -11.16 -4.68 -0.17
N ASN A 42 -12.20 -3.85 -0.05
CA ASN A 42 -13.30 -3.82 -1.01
C ASN A 42 -12.87 -3.32 -2.41
N ALA A 43 -11.69 -2.69 -2.52
CA ALA A 43 -11.09 -2.27 -3.78
C ALA A 43 -9.98 -3.22 -4.28
N LEU A 44 -9.64 -4.24 -3.49
CA LEU A 44 -8.59 -5.22 -3.78
C LEU A 44 -9.14 -6.64 -3.58
N ASP A 45 -10.24 -6.95 -4.27
CA ASP A 45 -10.64 -8.32 -4.57
C ASP A 45 -9.60 -8.92 -5.53
N PHE A 46 -8.46 -9.31 -4.97
CA PHE A 46 -7.48 -10.14 -5.65
C PHE A 46 -7.95 -11.59 -5.52
N ASP A 47 -8.56 -12.06 -6.60
CA ASP A 47 -8.87 -13.45 -6.89
C ASP A 47 -7.57 -14.29 -6.89
N PHE A 48 -7.18 -14.78 -5.71
CA PHE A 48 -6.26 -15.90 -5.55
C PHE A 48 -7.10 -17.11 -5.15
N GLY A 49 -7.33 -17.98 -6.12
CA GLY A 49 -8.17 -19.17 -6.00
C GLY A 49 -7.91 -20.01 -4.74
N GLY A 50 -8.98 -20.23 -3.98
CA GLY A 50 -9.05 -21.11 -2.82
C GLY A 50 -10.37 -20.95 -2.08
N THR A 51 -11.46 -21.48 -2.63
CA THR A 51 -12.73 -21.74 -1.91
C THR A 51 -12.49 -22.76 -0.78
N PRO A 52 -13.22 -22.71 0.35
CA PRO A 52 -14.70 -22.81 0.40
C PRO A 52 -15.32 -21.71 1.29
N GLY A 53 -16.55 -21.26 1.14
CA GLY A 53 -17.71 -21.79 0.47
C GLY A 53 -18.89 -21.34 1.32
N SER A 54 -19.56 -20.24 0.96
CA SER A 54 -20.94 -19.92 1.36
C SER A 54 -21.46 -18.75 0.51
N SER A 55 -22.20 -19.13 -0.56
CA SER A 55 -23.48 -18.53 -0.99
C SER A 55 -23.52 -17.02 -1.33
N VAL A 56 -23.90 -16.52 -2.52
CA VAL A 56 -25.11 -16.80 -3.31
C VAL A 56 -24.97 -16.14 -4.71
N THR A 57 -25.26 -16.90 -5.76
CA THR A 57 -25.90 -16.52 -7.06
C THR A 57 -25.69 -15.10 -7.64
N SER A 58 -25.06 -15.00 -8.83
CA SER A 58 -25.32 -13.97 -9.87
C SER A 58 -24.31 -13.95 -11.05
N GLY A 59 -23.24 -14.74 -11.04
CA GLY A 59 -22.14 -14.57 -12.00
C GLY A 59 -22.21 -15.33 -13.34
N ARG A 60 -23.26 -16.12 -13.62
CA ARG A 60 -23.27 -16.99 -14.82
C ARG A 60 -23.69 -16.29 -16.12
N GLU A 61 -24.32 -15.12 -16.08
CA GLU A 61 -24.77 -14.42 -17.28
C GLU A 61 -23.72 -13.45 -17.86
N TYR A 62 -22.70 -13.06 -17.07
CA TYR A 62 -21.76 -12.02 -17.49
C TYR A 62 -20.60 -12.49 -18.39
N ARG A 63 -20.39 -13.81 -18.54
CA ARG A 63 -19.31 -14.33 -19.39
C ARG A 63 -19.68 -14.48 -20.85
N GLN A 64 -20.97 -14.53 -21.20
CA GLN A 64 -21.37 -14.65 -22.61
C GLN A 64 -21.38 -13.30 -23.34
N GLN A 65 -21.75 -12.20 -22.68
CA GLN A 65 -21.76 -10.87 -23.33
C GLN A 65 -20.38 -10.30 -23.66
N ARG A 66 -19.32 -10.67 -22.92
CA ARG A 66 -17.98 -10.09 -23.13
C ARG A 66 -17.19 -10.74 -24.27
N GLN A 67 -17.70 -11.83 -24.85
CA GLN A 67 -17.01 -12.56 -25.91
C GLN A 67 -17.45 -12.12 -27.31
N GLU A 68 -18.61 -11.47 -27.44
CA GLU A 68 -19.12 -10.96 -28.73
C GLU A 68 -18.58 -9.56 -29.09
N GLU A 69 -18.17 -8.73 -28.13
CA GLU A 69 -17.56 -7.42 -28.42
C GLU A 69 -16.12 -7.49 -28.95
N ARG A 70 -15.45 -8.64 -28.89
CA ARG A 70 -14.04 -8.77 -29.30
C ARG A 70 -13.82 -9.11 -30.78
N ASN A 71 -14.89 -9.30 -31.55
CA ASN A 71 -14.83 -9.68 -32.96
C ASN A 71 -15.15 -8.54 -33.96
N GLN A 72 -15.38 -7.31 -33.50
CA GLN A 72 -15.69 -6.17 -34.38
C GLN A 72 -14.84 -4.93 -34.05
N SER A 73 -13.56 -4.95 -34.42
CA SER A 73 -12.87 -3.72 -34.81
C SER A 73 -11.59 -4.01 -35.59
N PRO A 74 -11.61 -3.81 -36.92
CA PRO A 74 -10.41 -3.74 -37.74
C PRO A 74 -9.86 -2.31 -37.69
N GLY A 75 -8.58 -2.15 -37.34
CA GLY A 75 -7.98 -0.81 -37.37
C GLY A 75 -6.69 -0.68 -36.59
N ILE A 76 -5.67 -1.44 -36.96
CA ILE A 76 -4.30 -1.15 -36.57
C ILE A 76 -3.78 -0.04 -37.51
N PRO A 77 -3.22 1.04 -36.96
CA PRO A 77 -1.91 1.49 -37.42
C PRO A 77 -0.89 1.32 -36.28
N GLN A 78 -0.06 0.28 -36.40
CA GLN A 78 1.14 0.06 -35.60
C GLN A 78 2.15 1.13 -36.01
N SER A 79 1.99 2.32 -35.45
CA SER A 79 3.07 3.29 -35.27
C SER A 79 3.68 3.07 -33.88
N ALA A 80 4.00 1.80 -33.57
CA ALA A 80 4.79 1.46 -32.39
C ALA A 80 6.23 1.88 -32.69
N ALA A 81 6.56 3.14 -32.38
CA ALA A 81 7.93 3.56 -32.16
C ALA A 81 8.57 2.49 -31.26
N ARG A 82 9.51 1.71 -31.80
CA ARG A 82 10.25 0.72 -31.02
C ARG A 82 10.74 1.45 -29.77
N PRO A 83 10.31 1.06 -28.55
CA PRO A 83 10.87 1.68 -27.36
C PRO A 83 12.37 1.53 -27.45
N SER A 84 13.11 2.63 -27.29
CA SER A 84 14.57 2.53 -27.22
C SER A 84 14.90 1.50 -26.14
N ILE A 85 15.95 0.71 -26.32
CA ILE A 85 16.38 -0.29 -25.33
C ILE A 85 16.54 0.36 -23.94
N GLU A 86 16.88 1.65 -23.91
CA GLU A 86 16.91 2.44 -22.67
C GLU A 86 15.54 2.63 -22.02
N GLN A 87 14.49 2.84 -22.80
CA GLN A 87 13.14 3.03 -22.28
C GLN A 87 12.56 1.72 -21.72
N SER A 88 12.81 0.58 -22.38
CA SER A 88 12.42 -0.72 -21.83
C SER A 88 13.17 -1.05 -20.54
N LEU A 89 14.46 -0.70 -20.43
CA LEU A 89 15.24 -0.84 -19.20
C LEU A 89 14.72 0.08 -18.08
N ARG A 90 14.33 1.31 -18.39
CA ARG A 90 13.71 2.23 -17.42
C ARG A 90 12.38 1.66 -16.91
N ASP A 91 11.52 1.17 -17.80
CA ASP A 91 10.23 0.59 -17.42
C ASP A 91 10.40 -0.68 -16.58
N GLN A 92 11.40 -1.50 -16.90
CA GLN A 92 11.74 -2.66 -16.11
C GLN A 92 12.23 -2.27 -14.71
N ARG A 93 13.08 -1.24 -14.60
CA ARG A 93 13.56 -0.69 -13.31
C ARG A 93 12.42 -0.08 -12.49
N GLN A 94 11.47 0.61 -13.11
CA GLN A 94 10.27 1.12 -12.41
C GLN A 94 9.46 -0.01 -11.76
N ASN A 95 9.42 -1.17 -12.39
CA ASN A 95 8.67 -2.33 -11.91
C ASN A 95 9.41 -3.18 -10.86
N THR A 96 10.68 -2.90 -10.58
CA THR A 96 11.42 -3.56 -9.49
C THR A 96 10.91 -3.14 -8.11
N PRO A 97 11.07 -3.97 -7.06
CA PRO A 97 10.68 -3.62 -5.70
C PRO A 97 11.38 -2.34 -5.19
N THR A 98 12.66 -2.16 -5.53
CA THR A 98 13.44 -0.95 -5.20
C THR A 98 12.89 0.28 -5.90
N GLY A 99 12.58 0.18 -7.20
CA GLY A 99 11.99 1.27 -7.98
C GLY A 99 10.64 1.71 -7.43
N ARG A 100 9.77 0.74 -7.08
CA ARG A 100 8.47 1.01 -6.46
C ARG A 100 8.60 1.70 -5.10
N LYS A 101 9.54 1.26 -4.25
CA LYS A 101 9.80 1.88 -2.94
C LYS A 101 10.23 3.34 -3.08
N LEU A 102 11.19 3.61 -3.98
CA LEU A 102 11.69 4.97 -4.24
C LEU A 102 10.60 5.87 -4.86
N TYR A 103 9.78 5.32 -5.75
CA TYR A 103 8.63 6.03 -6.32
C TYR A 103 7.64 6.46 -5.24
N VAL A 104 7.26 5.55 -4.33
CA VAL A 104 6.35 5.86 -3.21
C VAL A 104 6.96 6.93 -2.31
N GLN A 105 8.25 6.85 -1.98
CA GLN A 105 8.92 7.88 -1.18
C GLN A 105 8.87 9.27 -1.84
N CYS A 106 9.22 9.37 -3.12
CA CYS A 106 9.12 10.63 -3.86
C CYS A 106 7.68 11.15 -3.88
N ARG A 107 6.69 10.28 -4.11
CA ARG A 107 5.27 10.65 -4.12
C ARG A 107 4.81 11.19 -2.77
N THR A 108 5.15 10.52 -1.67
CA THR A 108 4.79 10.94 -0.31
C THR A 108 5.37 12.30 0.01
N TRP A 109 6.67 12.51 -0.24
CA TRP A 109 7.30 13.80 -0.02
C TRP A 109 6.70 14.91 -0.87
N ARG A 110 6.31 14.61 -2.12
CA ARG A 110 5.65 15.58 -3.00
C ARG A 110 4.28 15.98 -2.48
N ILE A 111 3.49 15.02 -1.98
CA ILE A 111 2.20 15.30 -1.32
C ILE A 111 2.41 16.17 -0.09
N GLN A 112 3.38 15.82 0.75
CA GLN A 112 3.67 16.53 2.00
C GLN A 112 4.22 17.95 1.77
N TYR A 113 4.98 18.15 0.69
CA TYR A 113 5.42 19.48 0.26
C TYR A 113 4.24 20.32 -0.26
N ASN A 114 3.34 19.72 -1.04
CA ASN A 114 2.17 20.42 -1.58
C ASN A 114 1.19 20.83 -0.47
N SER A 115 1.08 20.05 0.61
CA SER A 115 0.18 20.38 1.72
C SER A 115 0.71 21.51 2.61
N SER A 116 2.03 21.63 2.78
CA SER A 116 2.62 22.76 3.49
C SER A 116 4.08 22.96 3.01
N PRO A 117 4.28 23.88 2.06
CA PRO A 117 5.58 24.10 1.42
C PRO A 117 6.53 24.82 2.38
N SER A 118 7.71 24.23 2.58
CA SER A 118 8.82 24.81 3.34
C SER A 118 10.15 24.39 2.74
N ASP A 119 11.22 25.14 3.02
CA ASP A 119 12.55 24.85 2.46
C ASP A 119 13.10 23.49 2.93
N ALA A 120 12.86 23.13 4.20
CA ALA A 120 13.22 21.83 4.72
C ALA A 120 12.49 20.68 3.99
N ARG A 121 11.20 20.87 3.67
CA ARG A 121 10.42 19.88 2.91
C ARG A 121 10.76 19.85 1.43
N ARG A 122 11.16 20.99 0.85
CA ARG A 122 11.70 21.06 -0.50
C ARG A 122 12.96 20.19 -0.62
N ALA A 123 13.90 20.35 0.30
CA ALA A 123 15.11 19.54 0.34
C ALA A 123 14.81 18.03 0.50
N GLY A 124 13.86 17.66 1.37
CA GLY A 124 13.42 16.27 1.55
C GLY A 124 12.80 15.67 0.29
N ARG A 125 11.92 16.43 -0.38
CA ARG A 125 11.31 16.07 -1.66
C ARG A 125 12.35 15.87 -2.75
N ASP A 126 13.24 16.84 -2.92
CA ASP A 126 14.24 16.80 -3.98
C ASP A 126 15.19 15.63 -3.77
N ARG A 127 15.61 15.35 -2.54
CA ARG A 127 16.44 14.20 -2.21
C ARG A 127 15.76 12.87 -2.54
N ALA A 128 14.49 12.69 -2.15
CA ALA A 128 13.72 11.48 -2.42
C ALA A 128 13.43 11.27 -3.92
N CYS A 129 13.06 12.34 -4.64
CA CYS A 129 12.77 12.26 -6.06
C CYS A 129 14.03 12.11 -6.92
N ASN A 130 15.15 12.71 -6.51
CA ASN A 130 16.44 12.51 -7.17
C ASN A 130 16.94 11.07 -6.98
N ALA A 131 16.76 10.47 -5.81
CA ALA A 131 17.10 9.06 -5.58
C ALA A 131 16.31 8.12 -6.50
N TYR A 132 15.01 8.38 -6.69
CA TYR A 132 14.19 7.63 -7.66
C TYR A 132 14.68 7.83 -9.10
N ARG A 133 14.89 9.07 -9.54
CA ARG A 133 15.37 9.37 -10.89
C ARG A 133 16.72 8.72 -11.16
N ALA A 134 17.67 8.84 -10.23
CA ALA A 134 18.98 8.24 -10.33
C ALA A 134 18.90 6.72 -10.46
N TYR A 135 18.00 6.06 -9.72
CA TYR A 135 17.78 4.62 -9.83
C TYR A 135 17.20 4.22 -11.19
N ILE A 136 16.23 4.97 -11.72
CA ILE A 136 15.64 4.68 -13.03
C ILE A 136 16.67 4.87 -14.16
N GLU A 137 17.53 5.88 -14.06
CA GLU A 137 18.53 6.21 -15.08
C GLU A 137 19.76 5.30 -15.02
N SER A 138 20.29 5.03 -13.82
CA SER A 138 21.53 4.27 -13.63
C SER A 138 21.33 2.80 -13.26
N GLY A 139 20.16 2.43 -12.73
CA GLY A 139 19.91 1.10 -12.16
C GLY A 139 20.61 0.86 -10.82
N ARG A 140 21.37 1.83 -10.29
CA ARG A 140 22.11 1.71 -9.03
C ARG A 140 21.22 2.16 -7.87
N ALA A 141 21.07 1.30 -6.86
CA ALA A 141 20.39 1.69 -5.63
C ALA A 141 21.24 2.74 -4.87
N PRO A 142 20.60 3.77 -4.28
CA PRO A 142 21.26 4.78 -3.47
C PRO A 142 21.77 4.22 -2.13
#